data_AF-A0AAD7D9T2-F1
#
_entry.id   AF-A0AAD7D9T2-F1
#
_cell.length_a   1.000
_cell.length_b   1.000
_cell.length_c   1.000
_cell.angle_alpha   90.00
_cell.angle_beta   90.00
_cell.angle_gamma   90.00
#
_symmetry.space_group_name_H-M   'P 1'
#
loop_
_entity.id
_entity.type
_entity.pdbx_description
1 polymer ?
#
loop_
_entity_poly.entity_id
_entity_poly.type
_entity_poly.pdbx_seq_one_letter_code
_entity_poly.pdbx_strand_id
1 'polypeptide(L)'
;MEEVIIRSKLAADAGADVCFIEGVKTQQLLELKVDTLASKPVLVNVISGGLTPSFTSKDAEAMGAKMISEECPAARHTYSMPCQCFL
;
A
#
# COMPACT_ATOMS: atom_id res chain seq x y z
N MET A 1 15.46 7.09 -0.38
CA MET A 1 15.07 5.75 0.11
C MET A 1 15.20 5.68 1.63
N GLU A 2 16.34 6.08 2.20
CA GLU A 2 16.59 6.05 3.65
C GLU A 2 15.60 6.87 4.48
N GLU A 3 15.23 8.08 4.03
CA GLU A 3 14.30 8.94 4.79
C GLU A 3 12.94 8.26 5.05
N VAL A 4 12.41 7.54 4.05
CA VAL A 4 11.14 6.81 4.18
C VAL A 4 11.27 5.70 5.22
N ILE A 5 12.38 4.96 5.21
CA ILE A 5 12.64 3.90 6.19
C ILE A 5 12.77 4.47 7.60
N ILE A 6 13.51 5.58 7.76
CA ILE A 6 13.69 6.24 9.05
C ILE A 6 12.34 6.70 9.61
N ARG A 7 11.52 7.36 8.79
CA ARG A 7 10.18 7.82 9.19
C ARG A 7 9.26 6.65 9.55
N SER A 8 9.27 5.58 8.76
CA SER A 8 8.48 4.38 9.02
C SER A 8 8.89 3.69 10.33
N LYS A 9 10.19 3.64 10.65
CA LYS A 9 10.69 3.13 11.94
C LYS A 9 10.27 4.01 13.11
N LEU A 10 10.44 5.32 12.99
CA LEU A 10 9.99 6.26 14.03
C LEU A 10 8.48 6.17 14.28
N ALA A 11 7.67 6.00 13.23
CA ALA A 11 6.23 5.79 13.36
C ALA A 11 5.91 4.45 14.05
N ALA A 12 6.62 3.38 13.69
CA ALA A 12 6.49 2.08 14.34
C ALA A 12 6.86 2.14 15.83
N ASP A 13 7.95 2.84 16.17
CA ASP A 13 8.42 3.05 17.55
C ASP A 13 7.45 3.93 18.35
N ALA A 14 6.78 4.88 17.69
CA ALA A 14 5.71 5.69 18.28
C ALA A 14 4.41 4.91 18.52
N GLY A 15 4.36 3.63 18.16
CA GLY A 15 3.22 2.75 18.40
C GLY A 15 2.27 2.59 17.21
N ALA A 16 2.66 2.97 15.99
CA ALA A 16 1.83 2.70 14.81
C ALA A 16 1.61 1.18 14.64
N ASP A 17 0.36 0.77 14.40
CA ASP A 17 -0.02 -0.63 14.22
C ASP A 17 0.30 -1.15 12.82
N VAL A 18 0.23 -0.28 11.81
CA VAL A 18 0.37 -0.63 10.40
C VAL A 18 1.24 0.40 9.71
N CYS A 19 2.15 -0.04 8.83
CA CYS A 19 2.95 0.86 8.01
C CYS A 19 2.31 1.05 6.64
N PHE A 20 1.88 2.27 6.34
CA PHE A 20 1.27 2.64 5.05
C PHE A 20 2.35 3.01 4.03
N ILE A 21 2.35 2.33 2.89
CA ILE A 21 3.35 2.52 1.84
C ILE A 21 2.68 2.86 0.51
N GLU A 22 3.09 3.98 -0.07
CA GLU A 22 2.61 4.47 -1.35
C GLU A 22 3.75 4.56 -2.38
N GLY A 23 3.39 4.58 -3.67
CA GLY A 23 4.28 4.94 -4.78
C GLY A 23 5.43 3.94 -5.01
N VAL A 24 5.19 2.65 -4.79
CA VAL A 24 6.21 1.61 -4.92
C VAL A 24 6.32 1.19 -6.38
N LYS A 25 7.43 1.55 -7.04
CA LYS A 25 7.58 1.39 -8.49
C LYS A 25 7.82 -0.04 -8.97
N THR A 26 8.32 -0.92 -8.10
CA THR A 26 8.67 -2.30 -8.46
C THR A 26 8.38 -3.26 -7.33
N GLN A 27 8.18 -4.54 -7.65
CA GLN A 27 7.93 -5.59 -6.65
C GLN A 27 9.08 -5.71 -5.65
N GLN A 28 10.31 -5.66 -6.13
CA GLN A 28 11.52 -5.74 -5.29
C GLN A 28 11.59 -4.61 -4.25
N LEU A 29 11.06 -3.42 -4.59
CA LEU A 29 10.99 -2.31 -3.66
C LEU A 29 9.91 -2.51 -2.59
N LEU A 30 8.84 -3.25 -2.91
CA LEU A 30 7.82 -3.60 -1.92
C LEU A 30 8.39 -4.63 -0.95
N GLU A 31 8.98 -5.70 -1.47
CA GLU A 31 9.63 -6.76 -0.67
C GLU A 31 10.71 -6.18 0.25
N LEU A 32 11.60 -5.33 -0.27
CA LEU A 32 12.64 -4.69 0.53
C LEU A 32 12.05 -3.86 1.68
N LYS A 33 10.94 -3.15 1.43
CA LYS A 33 10.26 -2.35 2.45
C LYS A 33 9.57 -3.22 3.48
N VAL A 34 8.92 -4.31 3.07
CA VAL A 34 8.30 -5.30 3.96
C VAL A 34 9.37 -5.91 4.86
N ASP A 35 10.51 -6.33 4.30
CA ASP A 35 11.62 -6.91 5.06
C ASP A 35 12.22 -5.91 6.05
N THR A 36 12.41 -4.65 5.62
CA THR A 36 12.95 -3.60 6.49
C THR A 36 12.01 -3.24 7.65
N LEU A 37 10.71 -3.45 7.45
CA LEU A 37 9.63 -3.14 8.38
C LEU A 37 8.99 -4.39 8.99
N ALA A 38 9.67 -5.53 8.95
CA ALA A 38 9.14 -6.86 9.31
C ALA A 38 8.52 -6.94 10.73
N SER A 39 8.79 -5.98 11.60
CA SER A 39 8.15 -5.86 12.92
C SER A 39 6.68 -5.42 12.88
N LYS A 40 6.19 -4.89 11.75
CA LYS A 40 4.83 -4.35 11.62
C LYS A 40 4.18 -4.75 10.29
N PRO A 41 2.85 -5.01 10.29
CA PRO A 41 2.12 -5.28 9.06
C PRO A 41 2.19 -4.08 8.11
N VAL A 42 2.43 -4.36 6.83
CA VAL A 42 2.49 -3.35 5.77
C VAL A 42 1.17 -3.29 5.01
N LEU A 43 0.64 -2.08 4.86
CA LEU A 43 -0.47 -1.76 3.96
C LEU A 43 0.08 -1.05 2.73
N VAL A 44 -0.18 -1.59 1.55
CA VAL A 44 0.26 -1.01 0.28
C VAL A 44 -0.91 -0.35 -0.43
N ASN A 45 -0.70 0.89 -0.89
CA ASN A 45 -1.69 1.62 -1.68
C ASN A 45 -1.37 1.49 -3.18
N VAL A 46 -2.35 0.99 -3.94
CA VAL A 46 -2.27 0.75 -5.38
C VAL A 46 -3.27 1.64 -6.10
N ILE A 47 -2.73 2.68 -6.72
CA ILE A 47 -3.47 3.64 -7.54
C ILE A 47 -3.16 3.31 -9.00
N SER A 48 -4.18 3.02 -9.81
CA SER A 48 -3.98 2.67 -11.21
C SER A 48 -3.73 3.95 -12.03
N GLY A 49 -2.73 3.91 -12.93
CA GLY A 49 -2.19 5.12 -13.55
C GLY A 49 -1.23 5.92 -12.66
N GLY A 50 -0.99 5.47 -11.42
CA GLY A 50 0.02 6.02 -10.53
C GLY A 50 1.42 5.46 -10.75
N LEU A 51 2.31 5.70 -9.79
CA LEU A 51 3.68 5.19 -9.81
C LEU A 51 3.77 3.70 -9.44
N THR A 52 2.75 3.18 -8.76
CA THR A 52 2.69 1.79 -8.33
C THR A 52 2.14 0.93 -9.48
N PRO A 53 2.86 -0.10 -9.95
CA PRO A 53 2.33 -1.02 -10.95
C PRO A 53 1.04 -1.67 -10.45
N SER A 54 0.10 -1.96 -11.36
CA SER A 54 -1.10 -2.71 -10.98
C SER A 54 -0.70 -4.15 -10.65
N PHE A 55 -0.84 -4.54 -9.39
CA PHE A 55 -0.70 -5.91 -8.91
C PHE A 55 -1.98 -6.33 -8.19
N THR A 56 -2.29 -7.62 -8.23
CA THR A 56 -3.49 -8.16 -7.57
C THR A 56 -3.28 -8.23 -6.06
N SER A 57 -4.38 -8.39 -5.31
CA SER A 57 -4.30 -8.64 -3.87
C SER A 57 -3.43 -9.85 -3.52
N LYS A 58 -3.50 -10.91 -4.32
CA LYS A 58 -2.66 -12.11 -4.15
C LYS A 58 -1.18 -11.83 -4.39
N ASP A 59 -0.86 -11.00 -5.39
CA ASP A 59 0.53 -10.61 -5.65
C ASP A 59 1.07 -9.78 -4.47
N ALA A 60 0.27 -8.86 -3.93
CA ALA A 60 0.64 -8.07 -2.75
C ALA A 60 0.87 -8.95 -1.51
N GLU A 61 0.01 -9.93 -1.27
CA GLU A 61 0.22 -10.92 -0.20
C GLU A 61 1.48 -11.76 -0.41
N ALA A 62 1.77 -12.20 -1.65
CA ALA A 62 2.97 -12.95 -1.98
C ALA A 62 4.25 -12.13 -1.75
N MET A 63 4.19 -10.82 -1.97
CA MET A 63 5.26 -9.86 -1.68
C MET A 63 5.35 -9.46 -0.19
N GLY A 64 4.48 -10.02 0.66
CA GLY A 64 4.51 -9.85 2.12
C GLY A 64 3.70 -8.66 2.66
N ALA A 65 2.93 -7.96 1.82
CA ALA A 65 1.96 -6.98 2.29
C ALA A 65 0.78 -7.70 2.98
N LYS A 66 0.29 -7.16 4.09
CA LYS A 66 -0.85 -7.74 4.82
C LYS A 66 -2.19 -7.20 4.36
N MET A 67 -2.19 -6.00 3.78
CA MET A 67 -3.40 -5.35 3.26
C MET A 67 -3.04 -4.59 2.00
N ILE A 68 -3.97 -4.59 1.06
CA ILE A 68 -3.93 -3.78 -0.15
C ILE A 68 -5.10 -2.78 -0.09
N SER A 69 -4.79 -1.52 -0.32
CA SER A 69 -5.79 -0.50 -0.64
C SER A 69 -5.72 -0.29 -2.14
N GLU A 70 -6.69 -0.82 -2.86
CA GLU A 70 -6.87 -0.55 -4.28
C GLU A 70 -7.85 0.61 -4.45
N GLU A 71 -7.55 1.55 -5.34
CA GLU A 71 -8.54 2.57 -5.67
C GLU A 71 -9.77 1.87 -6.25
N CYS A 72 -10.94 2.15 -5.68
CA CYS A 72 -12.17 1.56 -6.17
C CYS A 72 -12.39 2.01 -7.62
N PRO A 73 -12.55 1.09 -8.60
CA PRO A 73 -12.90 1.47 -9.97
C PRO A 73 -14.19 2.28 -10.07
N ALA A 74 -15.08 2.15 -9.07
CA ALA A 74 -16.29 2.96 -8.94
C ALA A 74 -15.97 4.43 -8.63
N ALA A 75 -14.87 4.74 -7.92
CA ALA A 75 -14.43 6.12 -7.64
C ALA A 75 -14.04 6.87 -8.93
N ARG A 76 -13.53 6.17 -9.95
CA ARG A 76 -13.34 6.75 -11.30
C ARG A 76 -14.64 6.97 -12.04
N HIS A 77 -15.60 6.05 -11.88
CA HIS A 77 -16.91 6.15 -12.51
C HIS A 77 -17.84 7.15 -11.82
N THR A 78 -17.52 7.62 -10.61
CA THR A 78 -18.35 8.62 -9.91
C THR A 78 -18.24 10.05 -10.45
N TYR A 79 -17.39 10.33 -11.45
CA TYR A 79 -17.59 11.52 -12.30
C TYR A 79 -18.74 11.34 -13.33
N SER A 80 -19.38 10.16 -13.38
CA SER A 80 -20.53 9.90 -14.27
C SER A 80 -21.76 9.24 -13.64
N MET A 81 -21.79 8.76 -12.37
CA MET A 81 -23.03 8.51 -11.58
C MET A 81 -22.73 8.00 -10.15
N PRO A 82 -23.66 8.16 -9.17
CA PRO A 82 -23.44 7.76 -7.78
C PRO A 82 -23.84 6.29 -7.58
N CYS A 83 -22.98 5.47 -6.98
CA CYS A 83 -23.40 4.16 -6.50
C CYS A 83 -22.81 3.82 -5.14
N GLN A 84 -23.74 3.43 -4.26
CA GLN A 84 -23.57 2.91 -2.91
C GLN A 84 -22.61 1.73 -2.87
N CYS A 85 -21.55 1.85 -2.07
CA CYS A 85 -20.85 0.71 -1.50
C CYS A 85 -20.34 1.12 -0.11
N PHE A 86 -21.23 1.06 0.89
CA PHE A 86 -20.93 0.79 2.31
C PHE A 86 -22.28 0.60 3.02
N LEU A 87 -22.81 -0.61 2.93
CA LEU A 87 -23.64 -1.27 3.94
C LEU A 87 -23.18 -2.73 4.00
#